data_AF-A0A2A6Z8P2-F1
#
_entry.id   AF-A0A2A6Z8P2-F1
#
_cell.length_a   1.000
_cell.length_b   1.000
_cell.length_c   1.000
_cell.angle_alpha   90.00
_cell.angle_beta   90.00
_cell.angle_gamma   90.00
#
_symmetry.space_group_name_H-M   'P 1'
#
loop_
_entity.id
_entity.type
_entity.pdbx_description
1 polymer ?
#
loop_
_entity_poly.entity_id
_entity_poly.type
_entity_poly.pdbx_seq_one_letter_code
_entity_poly.pdbx_strand_id
1 'polypeptide(L)'
;MKTLLGQRIREQRRKKGWTMDKLAEKADLSVNYVGDLERGVKTPSLDTFIRIVEALDVPADVLIRDSAAPASYVADDELNRKLSRLTPGQKKAATDILNAYIDNIPYIKEK
;
A
#
# COMPACT_ATOMS: atom_id res chain seq x y z
N MET A 1 1.62 15.39 -8.38
CA MET A 1 0.70 14.48 -7.66
C MET A 1 -0.18 13.63 -8.57
N LYS A 2 -1.13 14.19 -9.35
CA LYS A 2 -2.08 13.39 -10.17
C LYS A 2 -1.41 12.39 -11.12
N THR A 3 -0.33 12.81 -11.78
CA THR A 3 0.41 11.99 -12.75
C THR A 3 1.15 10.82 -12.10
N LEU A 4 1.57 10.94 -10.84
CA LEU A 4 2.36 9.94 -10.15
C LEU A 4 1.51 8.73 -9.73
N LEU A 5 0.27 8.98 -9.26
CA LEU A 5 -0.69 7.91 -8.96
C LEU A 5 -1.00 7.09 -10.21
N GLY A 6 -1.32 7.75 -11.33
CA GLY A 6 -1.62 7.09 -12.60
C GLY A 6 -0.46 6.22 -13.10
N GLN A 7 0.77 6.73 -13.01
CA GLN A 7 1.98 5.97 -13.36
C GLN A 7 2.14 4.73 -12.49
N ARG A 8 1.91 4.82 -11.18
CA ARG A 8 2.02 3.68 -10.27
C ARG A 8 0.95 2.63 -10.49
N ILE A 9 -0.29 3.04 -10.75
CA ILE A 9 -1.36 2.11 -11.15
C ILE A 9 -0.93 1.34 -12.40
N ARG A 10 -0.40 2.04 -13.40
CA ARG A 10 0.12 1.43 -14.63
C ARG A 10 1.28 0.48 -14.37
N GLU A 11 2.22 0.84 -13.51
CA GLU A 11 3.35 0.00 -13.13
C GLU A 11 2.90 -1.29 -12.44
N GLN A 12 2.03 -1.19 -11.42
CA GLN A 12 1.54 -2.36 -10.69
C GLN A 12 0.71 -3.28 -11.60
N ARG A 13 -0.14 -2.71 -12.46
CA ARG A 13 -0.87 -3.48 -13.48
C ARG A 13 0.09 -4.23 -14.40
N ARG A 14 1.14 -3.57 -14.89
CA ARG A 14 2.15 -4.18 -15.76
C ARG A 14 2.98 -5.25 -15.06
N LYS A 15 3.32 -5.07 -13.77
CA LYS A 15 3.99 -6.11 -12.98
C LYS A 15 3.18 -7.41 -12.88
N LYS A 16 1.85 -7.30 -12.92
CA LYS A 16 0.94 -8.46 -13.00
C LYS A 16 0.71 -9.00 -14.42
N GLY A 17 1.31 -8.39 -15.45
CA GLY A 17 1.09 -8.75 -16.85
C GLY A 17 -0.32 -8.44 -17.36
N TRP A 18 -1.05 -7.54 -16.70
CA TRP A 18 -2.45 -7.27 -17.02
C TRP A 18 -2.61 -6.21 -18.12
N THR A 19 -3.62 -6.38 -18.98
CA THR A 19 -4.10 -5.33 -19.89
C THR A 19 -4.94 -4.30 -19.13
N MET A 20 -5.21 -3.14 -19.73
CA MET A 20 -6.15 -2.17 -19.14
C MET A 20 -7.54 -2.78 -18.97
N ASP A 21 -7.98 -3.62 -19.91
CA ASP A 21 -9.25 -4.36 -19.82
C ASP A 21 -9.29 -5.26 -18.58
N LYS A 22 -8.18 -5.94 -18.27
CA LYS A 22 -8.14 -6.84 -17.11
C LYS A 22 -8.22 -6.08 -15.79
N LEU A 23 -7.56 -4.93 -15.67
CA LEU A 23 -7.70 -4.08 -14.49
C LEU A 23 -9.11 -3.49 -14.41
N ALA A 24 -9.67 -3.06 -15.53
CA ALA A 24 -11.03 -2.53 -15.62
C ALA A 24 -12.06 -3.56 -15.14
N GLU A 25 -11.99 -4.80 -15.62
CA GLU A 25 -12.82 -5.92 -15.17
C GLU A 25 -12.66 -6.17 -13.66
N LYS A 26 -11.41 -6.26 -13.16
CA LYS A 26 -11.12 -6.57 -11.75
C LYS A 26 -11.55 -5.48 -10.78
N ALA A 27 -11.45 -4.22 -11.19
CA ALA A 27 -11.84 -3.07 -10.38
C ALA A 27 -13.28 -2.63 -10.64
N ASP A 28 -14.03 -3.30 -11.53
CA ASP A 28 -15.38 -2.94 -12.02
C ASP A 28 -15.45 -1.49 -12.60
N LEU A 29 -14.41 -1.13 -13.36
CA LEU A 29 -14.28 0.17 -14.03
C LEU A 29 -14.41 0.02 -15.54
N SER A 30 -14.63 1.13 -16.25
CA SER A 30 -14.49 1.12 -17.70
C SER A 30 -13.02 1.21 -18.12
N VAL A 31 -12.69 0.56 -19.23
CA VAL A 31 -11.34 0.57 -19.83
C VAL A 31 -10.86 1.99 -20.10
N ASN A 32 -11.74 2.85 -20.60
CA ASN A 32 -11.46 4.26 -20.85
C ASN A 32 -11.11 4.99 -19.55
N TYR A 33 -11.84 4.72 -18.47
CA TYR A 33 -11.56 5.31 -17.17
C TYR A 33 -10.21 4.86 -16.62
N VAL A 34 -9.86 3.57 -16.74
CA VAL A 34 -8.51 3.07 -16.40
C VAL A 34 -7.43 3.80 -17.22
N GLY A 35 -7.64 3.98 -18.52
CA GLY A 35 -6.71 4.73 -19.37
C GLY A 35 -6.56 6.19 -18.94
N ASP A 36 -7.65 6.86 -18.58
CA ASP A 36 -7.65 8.24 -18.07
C ASP A 36 -6.92 8.36 -16.72
N LEU A 37 -7.11 7.39 -15.83
CA LEU A 37 -6.41 7.30 -14.56
C LEU A 37 -4.91 7.14 -14.77
N GLU A 38 -4.49 6.20 -15.61
CA GLU A 38 -3.07 5.93 -15.85
C GLU A 38 -2.31 7.09 -16.51
N ARG A 39 -3.02 7.88 -17.32
CA ARG A 39 -2.48 9.12 -17.91
C ARG A 39 -2.53 10.31 -16.94
N GLY A 40 -3.16 10.17 -15.77
CA GLY A 40 -3.36 11.25 -14.81
C GLY A 40 -4.38 12.30 -15.25
N VAL A 41 -5.21 12.00 -16.26
CA VAL A 41 -6.28 12.87 -16.75
C VAL A 41 -7.41 12.96 -15.73
N LYS A 42 -7.73 11.82 -15.10
CA LYS A 42 -8.73 11.73 -14.03
C LYS A 42 -8.08 11.34 -12.72
N THR A 43 -8.74 11.74 -11.63
CA THR A 43 -8.41 11.33 -10.27
C THR A 43 -9.55 10.45 -9.77
N PRO A 44 -9.27 9.28 -9.19
CA PRO A 44 -10.32 8.40 -8.68
C PRO A 44 -10.96 9.01 -7.44
N SER A 45 -12.24 8.70 -7.20
CA SER A 45 -12.82 8.88 -5.86
C SER A 45 -12.14 7.93 -4.88
N LEU A 46 -12.35 8.13 -3.57
CA LEU A 46 -11.79 7.22 -2.56
C LEU A 46 -12.30 5.78 -2.73
N ASP A 47 -13.60 5.61 -2.99
CA ASP A 47 -14.21 4.30 -3.26
C ASP A 47 -13.55 3.60 -4.46
N THR A 48 -13.39 4.34 -5.57
CA THR A 48 -12.72 3.81 -6.76
C THR A 48 -11.24 3.50 -6.50
N PHE A 49 -10.57 4.32 -5.69
CA PHE A 49 -9.20 4.06 -5.30
C PHE A 49 -9.07 2.76 -4.48
N ILE A 50 -9.96 2.53 -3.50
CA ILE A 50 -10.00 1.29 -2.72
C ILE A 50 -10.18 0.08 -3.64
N ARG A 51 -11.13 0.13 -4.58
CA ARG A 51 -11.36 -0.93 -5.57
C ARG A 51 -10.13 -1.20 -6.43
N ILE A 52 -9.38 -0.16 -6.82
CA ILE A 52 -8.13 -0.31 -7.58
C ILE A 52 -7.05 -0.98 -6.72
N VAL A 53 -6.91 -0.58 -5.45
CA VAL A 53 -5.97 -1.16 -4.48
C VAL A 53 -6.27 -2.64 -4.27
N GLU A 54 -7.53 -3.00 -4.04
CA GLU A 54 -7.99 -4.39 -3.88
C GLU A 54 -7.81 -5.20 -5.15
N ALA A 55 -8.19 -4.66 -6.32
CA ALA A 55 -8.02 -5.32 -7.60
C ALA A 55 -6.54 -5.60 -7.92
N LEU A 56 -5.67 -4.63 -7.64
CA LEU A 56 -4.23 -4.79 -7.81
C LEU A 56 -3.59 -5.62 -6.70
N ASP A 57 -4.30 -5.89 -5.60
CA ASP A 57 -3.81 -6.64 -4.44
C ASP A 57 -2.42 -6.12 -4.00
N VAL A 58 -2.39 -4.81 -3.73
CA VAL A 58 -1.23 -4.09 -3.20
C VAL A 58 -1.67 -3.20 -2.05
N PRO A 59 -0.80 -2.92 -1.06
CA PRO A 59 -1.07 -1.90 -0.06
C PRO A 59 -1.26 -0.50 -0.70
N ALA A 60 -2.16 0.31 -0.15
CA ALA A 60 -2.50 1.63 -0.69
C ALA A 60 -1.31 2.58 -0.79
N ASP A 61 -0.39 2.49 0.18
CA ASP A 61 0.85 3.29 0.24
C ASP A 61 1.74 3.09 -1.00
N VAL A 62 1.76 1.89 -1.59
CA VAL A 62 2.47 1.61 -2.85
C VAL A 62 2.01 2.53 -3.97
N LEU A 63 0.74 2.93 -3.99
CA LEU A 63 0.18 3.79 -5.03
C LEU A 63 0.31 5.29 -4.69
N ILE A 64 0.26 5.68 -3.41
CA ILE A 64 0.17 7.11 -3.01
C ILE A 64 1.44 7.70 -2.40
N ARG A 65 2.38 6.88 -1.92
CA ARG A 65 3.56 7.36 -1.16
C ARG A 65 4.51 8.18 -2.02
N ASP A 66 4.55 9.50 -1.89
CA ASP A 66 5.48 10.33 -2.66
C ASP A 66 6.94 9.94 -2.36
N SER A 67 7.84 10.04 -3.35
CA SER A 67 9.22 9.52 -3.25
C SER A 67 10.08 10.37 -2.32
N ALA A 68 9.82 10.29 -1.02
CA ALA A 68 10.73 10.57 0.07
C ALA A 68 10.12 9.84 1.26
N ALA A 69 10.58 8.62 1.52
CA ALA A 69 10.35 8.05 2.84
C ALA A 69 11.02 9.01 3.83
N PRO A 70 10.30 9.65 4.78
CA PRO A 70 10.98 10.29 5.88
C PRO A 70 11.86 9.25 6.56
N ALA A 71 13.04 9.67 7.03
CA ALA A 71 14.08 8.80 7.60
C ALA A 71 13.56 7.87 8.72
N SER A 72 12.38 8.16 9.29
CA SER A 72 11.66 7.32 10.26
C SER A 72 11.32 5.92 9.74
N TYR A 73 11.11 5.72 8.44
CA TYR A 73 10.69 4.42 7.89
C TYR A 73 11.84 3.46 7.57
N VAL A 74 13.11 3.89 7.68
CA VAL A 74 14.25 2.98 7.45
C VAL A 74 14.31 1.92 8.57
N ALA A 75 13.94 2.31 9.80
CA ALA A 75 13.79 1.37 10.92
C ALA A 75 12.63 0.38 10.70
N ASP A 76 11.51 0.84 10.12
CA ASP A 76 10.35 0.00 9.82
C ASP A 76 10.66 -1.05 8.76
N ASP A 77 11.56 -0.77 7.81
CA ASP A 77 11.93 -1.74 6.76
C ASP A 77 12.74 -2.92 7.34
N GLU A 78 13.67 -2.68 8.26
CA GLU A 78 14.40 -3.76 8.92
C GLU A 78 13.48 -4.60 9.83
N LEU A 79 12.62 -3.94 10.60
CA LEU A 79 11.65 -4.61 11.46
C LEU A 79 10.67 -5.47 10.64
N ASN A 80 10.08 -4.91 9.57
CA ASN A 80 9.16 -5.64 8.70
C ASN A 80 9.84 -6.83 8.00
N ARG A 81 11.10 -6.68 7.57
CA ARG A 81 11.88 -7.80 7.01
C ARG A 81 12.12 -8.91 8.03
N LYS A 82 12.40 -8.58 9.29
CA LYS A 82 12.57 -9.60 10.35
C LYS A 82 11.24 -10.27 10.68
N LEU A 83 10.17 -9.51 10.86
CA LEU A 83 8.84 -10.02 11.19
C LEU A 83 8.25 -10.90 10.07
N SER A 84 8.48 -10.58 8.79
CA SER A 84 7.96 -11.37 7.67
C SER A 84 8.51 -12.80 7.62
N ARG A 85 9.67 -13.07 8.22
CA ARG A 85 10.32 -14.40 8.27
C ARG A 85 9.90 -15.24 9.47
N LEU A 86 9.13 -14.68 10.40
CA LEU A 86 8.72 -15.38 11.63
C LEU A 86 7.51 -16.29 11.39
N THR A 87 7.49 -17.42 12.10
CA THR A 87 6.31 -18.29 12.20
C THR A 87 5.18 -17.61 12.98
N PRO A 88 3.92 -18.08 12.87
CA PRO A 88 2.80 -17.50 13.63
C PRO A 88 3.03 -17.44 15.15
N GLY A 89 3.63 -18.49 15.73
CA GLY A 89 3.97 -18.52 17.16
C GLY A 89 5.04 -17.50 17.55
N GLN A 90 6.06 -17.33 16.70
CA GLN A 90 7.12 -16.33 16.92
C GLN A 90 6.62 -14.90 16.74
N LYS A 91 5.69 -14.66 15.80
CA LYS A 91 5.04 -13.36 15.66
C LYS A 91 4.27 -12.99 16.92
N LYS A 92 3.51 -13.94 17.48
CA LYS A 92 2.78 -13.74 18.74
C LYS A 92 3.74 -13.37 19.89
N ALA A 93 4.80 -14.14 20.08
CA ALA A 93 5.81 -13.83 21.10
C ALA A 93 6.47 -12.46 20.90
N ALA A 94 6.77 -12.07 19.64
CA ALA A 94 7.31 -10.76 19.33
C ALA A 94 6.32 -9.63 19.68
N THR A 95 5.03 -9.81 19.40
CA THR A 95 3.97 -8.88 19.80
C THR A 95 3.85 -8.76 21.32
N ASP A 96 3.89 -9.88 22.05
CA ASP A 96 3.81 -9.88 23.51
C ASP A 96 4.97 -9.10 24.14
N ILE A 97 6.20 -9.26 23.62
CA ILE A 97 7.38 -8.51 24.07
C ILE A 97 7.24 -7.02 23.78
N LEU A 98 6.80 -6.66 22.56
CA LEU A 98 6.62 -5.26 22.18
C LEU A 98 5.56 -4.57 23.04
N ASN A 99 4.45 -5.23 23.32
CA ASN A 99 3.40 -4.71 24.21
C ASN A 99 3.93 -4.52 25.63
N ALA A 100 4.63 -5.52 26.18
CA ALA A 100 5.23 -5.41 27.50
C ALA A 100 6.24 -4.25 27.60
N TYR A 101 6.97 -3.96 26.52
CA TYR A 101 7.85 -2.80 26.47
C TYR A 101 7.06 -1.49 26.37
N ILE A 102 6.12 -1.38 25.44
CA ILE A 102 5.30 -0.17 25.19
C ILE A 102 4.48 0.24 26.40
N ASP A 103 3.85 -0.72 27.08
CA ASP A 103 3.03 -0.50 28.27
C ASP A 103 3.83 0.10 29.44
N ASN A 104 5.16 -0.05 29.42
CA ASN A 104 6.08 0.47 30.42
C ASN A 104 6.82 1.75 29.96
N ILE A 105 6.54 2.29 28.78
CA ILE A 105 7.13 3.56 28.34
C ILE A 105 6.34 4.72 28.98
N PRO A 106 6.95 5.56 29.84
CA PRO A 106 6.24 6.59 30.60
C PRO A 106 5.57 7.70 29.78
N TYR A 107 5.77 7.73 28.46
CA TYR A 107 5.37 8.84 27.57
C TYR A 107 4.56 8.44 26.33
N ILE A 108 4.05 7.19 26.24
CA ILE A 108 3.07 6.80 25.19
C ILE A 108 1.67 6.72 25.80
N LYS A 109 1.30 7.68 26.64
CA LYS A 109 -0.11 7.97 26.91
C LYS A 109 -0.50 9.23 26.15
N GLU A 110 -1.45 9.00 25.24
CA GLU A 110 -2.34 9.92 24.54
C GLU A 110 -1.79 10.69 23.32
N LYS A 111 -2.35 10.33 22.16
CA LYS A 111 -3.39 11.19 21.57
C LYS A 111 -4.60 10.34 21.16
#